data_AF-A0A7V9V5R9-F1
#
_entry.id   AF-A0A7V9V5R9-F1
#
_cell.length_a   1.000
_cell.length_b   1.000
_cell.length_c   1.000
_cell.angle_alpha   90.00
_cell.angle_beta   90.00
_cell.angle_gamma   90.00
#
_symmetry.space_group_name_H-M   'P 1'
#
loop_
_entity.id
_entity.type
_entity.pdbx_description
1 polymer ?
#
loop_
_entity_poly.entity_id
_entity_poly.type
_entity_poly.pdbx_seq_one_letter_code
_entity_poly.pdbx_strand_id
1 'polypeptide(L)'
;MTQTMERPQQQQSSGPPPQTYGAPPRGDRDMSQFLSRWLKVWVALITVILVVVIVYLFFITGSLASINDNLGPTERSVAGAGSDVRRLPDQVQTINRSLQNIDPSLRPISGKLDEIIGALAPIDGKLKTTAGSLVDTSSMLQTALGQAQNIRGTVANAQSPGSAGTELIWKQVGGSRGGLGDSANNVLSGGVRSDARNIVTGLTRANEHLDKIP
;
A
#
# COMPACT_ATOMS: atom_id res chain seq x y z
N MET A 1 -60.97 -83.22 69.51
CA MET A 1 -61.16 -83.17 70.98
C MET A 1 -61.28 -81.72 71.37
N THR A 2 -62.27 -81.18 72.05
CA THR A 2 -63.59 -81.58 72.58
C THR A 2 -64.12 -80.19 73.01
N GLN A 3 -65.27 -79.69 72.56
CA GLN A 3 -66.56 -79.89 73.24
C GLN A 3 -66.42 -79.70 74.78
N THR A 4 -67.22 -78.94 75.51
CA THR A 4 -68.67 -78.72 75.40
C THR A 4 -69.14 -78.12 76.73
N MET A 5 -70.19 -77.29 76.68
CA MET A 5 -71.18 -77.02 77.75
C MET A 5 -70.65 -76.45 79.09
N GLU A 6 -71.43 -75.76 79.92
CA GLU A 6 -72.81 -76.05 80.27
C GLU A 6 -73.51 -74.86 80.94
N ARG A 7 -74.83 -74.86 80.79
CA ARG A 7 -75.84 -74.00 81.41
C ARG A 7 -76.11 -74.47 82.85
N PRO A 8 -76.71 -73.62 83.70
CA PRO A 8 -78.11 -73.87 84.12
C PRO A 8 -78.95 -72.57 84.08
N GLN A 9 -80.24 -72.56 83.67
CA GLN A 9 -81.47 -72.84 84.46
C GLN A 9 -81.56 -71.94 85.72
N GLN A 10 -82.60 -71.15 86.02
CA GLN A 10 -84.05 -71.35 85.88
C GLN A 10 -84.87 -70.09 86.28
N GLN A 11 -86.09 -69.97 85.72
CA GLN A 11 -87.38 -69.51 86.31
C GLN A 11 -87.51 -68.11 86.98
N GLN A 12 -88.37 -67.17 86.54
CA GLN A 12 -89.85 -67.08 86.38
C GLN A 12 -90.53 -66.29 87.52
N SER A 13 -91.62 -65.58 87.17
CA SER A 13 -92.61 -64.85 88.01
C SER A 13 -92.29 -63.35 88.21
N SER A 14 -93.17 -62.35 88.05
CA SER A 14 -94.64 -62.24 87.99
C SER A 14 -95.06 -60.88 87.33
N GLY A 15 -96.33 -60.70 86.96
CA GLY A 15 -96.89 -59.62 86.11
C GLY A 15 -97.05 -58.16 86.66
N PRO A 16 -97.79 -57.29 85.93
CA PRO A 16 -97.66 -55.81 85.92
C PRO A 16 -98.63 -55.05 86.86
N PRO A 17 -98.37 -53.77 87.22
CA PRO A 17 -99.03 -52.60 86.59
C PRO A 17 -98.20 -51.27 86.70
N PRO A 18 -98.79 -50.06 86.54
CA PRO A 18 -99.30 -49.39 85.35
C PRO A 18 -98.27 -48.40 84.73
N GLN A 19 -98.61 -47.85 83.56
CA GLN A 19 -97.81 -46.87 82.83
C GLN A 19 -97.43 -45.64 83.67
N THR A 20 -96.17 -45.20 83.57
CA THR A 20 -95.83 -43.77 83.67
C THR A 20 -94.92 -43.43 82.50
N TYR A 21 -95.36 -42.41 81.75
CA TYR A 21 -94.75 -41.89 80.56
C TYR A 21 -93.24 -41.69 80.69
N GLY A 22 -92.50 -42.15 79.67
CA GLY A 22 -91.10 -41.79 79.50
C GLY A 22 -90.95 -40.29 79.44
N ALA A 23 -90.21 -39.73 80.39
CA ALA A 23 -89.51 -38.48 80.17
C ALA A 23 -88.31 -38.80 79.27
N PRO A 24 -88.25 -38.30 78.02
CA PRO A 24 -87.05 -38.46 77.21
C PRO A 24 -85.88 -37.76 77.94
N PRO A 25 -84.69 -38.38 78.02
CA PRO A 25 -83.51 -37.69 78.50
C PRO A 25 -83.21 -36.53 77.57
N ARG A 26 -83.02 -35.34 78.16
CA ARG A 26 -82.74 -34.05 77.50
C ARG A 26 -81.52 -34.14 76.56
N GLY A 27 -81.75 -34.49 75.28
CA GLY A 27 -80.74 -34.60 74.22
C GLY A 27 -80.34 -33.28 73.55
N ASP A 28 -80.98 -32.16 73.92
CA ASP A 28 -80.76 -30.87 73.24
C ASP A 28 -79.40 -30.23 73.59
N ARG A 29 -78.84 -30.54 74.76
CA ARG A 29 -77.53 -30.00 75.20
C ARG A 29 -76.34 -30.67 74.53
N ASP A 30 -76.46 -31.94 74.12
CA ASP A 30 -75.36 -32.67 73.47
C ASP A 30 -75.34 -32.42 71.96
N MET A 31 -76.51 -32.31 71.32
CA MET A 31 -76.63 -31.97 69.90
C MET A 31 -76.11 -30.56 69.60
N SER A 32 -76.44 -29.58 70.45
CA SER A 32 -75.97 -28.20 70.30
C SER A 32 -74.44 -28.08 70.46
N GLN A 33 -73.83 -28.90 71.32
CA GLN A 33 -72.37 -28.97 71.46
C GLN A 33 -71.68 -29.64 70.27
N PHE A 34 -72.26 -30.71 69.72
CA PHE A 34 -71.76 -31.35 68.50
C PHE A 34 -71.84 -30.41 67.29
N LEU A 35 -73.00 -29.78 67.07
CA LEU A 35 -73.22 -28.81 66.00
C LEU A 35 -72.29 -27.60 66.15
N SER A 36 -72.06 -27.11 67.37
CA SER A 36 -71.11 -26.02 67.63
C SER A 36 -69.66 -26.41 67.27
N ARG A 37 -69.22 -27.62 67.65
CA ARG A 37 -67.86 -28.11 67.32
C ARG A 37 -67.69 -28.36 65.82
N TRP A 38 -68.69 -28.96 65.18
CA TRP A 38 -68.71 -29.21 63.74
C TRP A 38 -68.69 -27.89 62.96
N LEU A 39 -69.54 -26.93 63.33
CA LEU A 39 -69.56 -25.60 62.72
C LEU A 39 -68.23 -24.87 62.90
N LYS A 40 -67.61 -24.94 64.09
CA LYS A 40 -66.28 -24.36 64.33
C LYS A 40 -65.21 -24.94 63.40
N VAL A 41 -65.22 -26.24 63.13
CA VAL A 41 -64.28 -26.89 62.20
C VAL A 41 -64.49 -26.39 60.77
N TRP A 42 -65.73 -26.33 60.30
CA TRP A 42 -66.04 -25.81 58.96
C TRP A 42 -65.67 -24.33 58.81
N VAL A 43 -65.96 -23.52 59.82
CA VAL A 43 -65.57 -22.11 59.86
C VAL A 43 -64.04 -21.99 59.82
N ALA A 44 -63.30 -22.79 60.60
CA ALA A 44 -61.84 -22.80 60.58
C ALA A 44 -61.28 -23.21 59.20
N LEU A 45 -61.86 -24.23 58.56
CA LEU A 45 -61.45 -24.69 57.24
C LEU A 45 -61.67 -23.63 56.16
N ILE A 46 -62.85 -22.97 56.13
CA ILE A 46 -63.14 -21.86 55.22
C ILE A 46 -62.16 -20.71 55.46
N THR A 47 -61.84 -20.40 56.71
CA THR A 47 -60.89 -19.35 57.06
C THR A 47 -59.50 -19.65 56.51
N VAL A 48 -59.01 -20.89 56.64
CA VAL A 48 -57.72 -21.31 56.09
C VAL A 48 -57.70 -21.19 54.57
N ILE A 49 -58.73 -21.69 53.89
CA ILE A 49 -58.85 -21.57 52.43
C ILE A 49 -58.81 -20.10 52.01
N LEU A 50 -59.57 -19.24 52.71
CA LEU A 50 -59.60 -17.81 52.43
C LEU A 50 -58.20 -17.19 52.54
N VAL A 51 -57.45 -17.53 53.59
CA VAL A 51 -56.07 -17.04 53.80
C VAL A 51 -55.15 -17.52 52.67
N VAL A 52 -55.22 -18.79 52.29
CA VAL A 52 -54.42 -19.34 51.18
C VAL A 52 -54.74 -18.60 49.88
N VAL A 53 -56.03 -18.36 49.59
CA VAL A 53 -56.45 -17.61 48.42
C VAL A 53 -55.89 -16.19 48.46
N ILE A 54 -55.95 -15.49 49.60
CA ILE A 54 -55.41 -14.13 49.73
C ILE A 54 -53.89 -14.11 49.48
N VAL A 55 -53.14 -15.05 50.08
CA VAL A 55 -51.68 -15.15 49.87
C VAL A 55 -51.35 -15.44 48.41
N TYR A 56 -52.07 -16.38 47.80
CA TYR A 56 -51.90 -16.73 46.39
C TYR A 56 -52.19 -15.53 45.46
N LEU A 57 -53.24 -14.76 45.75
CA LEU A 57 -53.55 -13.54 45.02
C LEU A 57 -52.45 -12.48 45.15
N PHE A 58 -51.83 -12.36 46.32
CA PHE A 58 -50.69 -11.47 46.52
C PHE A 58 -49.48 -11.89 45.65
N PHE A 59 -49.18 -13.18 45.60
CA PHE A 59 -48.12 -13.72 44.73
C PHE A 59 -48.40 -13.46 43.25
N ILE A 60 -49.61 -13.73 42.77
CA ILE A 60 -50.01 -13.44 41.38
C ILE A 60 -49.83 -11.94 41.09
N THR A 61 -50.30 -11.08 41.99
CA THR A 61 -50.20 -9.62 41.80
C THR A 61 -48.75 -9.17 41.71
N GLY A 62 -47.85 -9.74 42.53
CA GLY A 62 -46.41 -9.49 42.44
C GLY A 62 -45.78 -9.99 41.14
N SER A 63 -46.18 -11.17 40.66
CA SER A 63 -45.72 -11.70 39.36
C SER A 63 -46.20 -10.84 38.18
N LEU A 64 -47.46 -10.37 38.20
CA LEU A 64 -47.99 -9.48 37.18
C LEU A 64 -47.26 -8.13 37.17
N ALA A 65 -46.97 -7.56 38.34
CA ALA A 65 -46.19 -6.33 38.46
C ALA A 65 -44.78 -6.50 37.85
N SER A 66 -44.10 -7.61 38.17
CA SER A 66 -42.78 -7.91 37.61
C SER A 66 -42.81 -8.08 36.09
N ILE A 67 -43.82 -8.76 35.53
CA ILE A 67 -43.97 -8.89 34.08
C ILE A 67 -44.17 -7.52 33.42
N ASN A 68 -45.02 -6.67 34.01
CA ASN A 68 -45.26 -5.31 33.53
C ASN A 68 -43.98 -4.45 33.56
N ASP A 69 -43.19 -4.55 34.62
CA ASP A 69 -41.93 -3.82 34.75
C ASP A 69 -40.88 -4.29 33.73
N ASN A 70 -40.90 -5.57 33.34
CA ASN A 70 -40.00 -6.12 32.31
C ASN A 70 -40.44 -5.82 30.87
N LEU A 71 -41.74 -5.59 30.63
CA LEU A 71 -42.27 -5.22 29.31
C LEU A 71 -41.76 -3.85 28.85
N GLY A 72 -41.68 -2.86 29.75
CA GLY A 72 -41.20 -1.52 29.41
C GLY A 72 -39.78 -1.47 28.79
N PRO A 73 -38.77 -2.11 29.41
CA PRO A 73 -37.43 -2.25 28.83
C PRO A 73 -37.40 -3.00 27.50
N THR A 74 -38.22 -4.04 27.35
CA THR A 74 -38.33 -4.80 26.09
C THR A 74 -38.91 -3.93 24.97
N GLU A 75 -39.97 -3.18 25.24
CA GLU A 75 -40.56 -2.24 24.27
C GLU A 75 -39.56 -1.16 23.83
N ARG A 76 -38.78 -0.60 24.77
CA ARG A 76 -37.73 0.38 24.45
C ARG A 76 -36.62 -0.24 23.58
N SER A 77 -36.22 -1.47 23.87
CA SER A 77 -35.21 -2.19 23.08
C SER A 77 -35.71 -2.46 21.66
N VAL A 78 -36.95 -2.90 21.51
CA VAL A 78 -37.59 -3.12 20.21
C VAL A 78 -37.77 -1.81 19.44
N ALA A 79 -38.17 -0.72 20.10
CA ALA A 79 -38.26 0.60 19.50
C ALA A 79 -36.90 1.12 19.02
N GLY A 80 -35.83 0.90 19.81
CA GLY A 80 -34.45 1.21 19.45
C GLY A 80 -34.00 0.45 18.20
N ALA A 81 -34.18 -0.88 18.19
CA ALA A 81 -33.90 -1.71 17.03
C ALA A 81 -34.69 -1.26 15.79
N GLY A 82 -35.97 -0.88 15.96
CA GLY A 82 -36.79 -0.34 14.88
C GLY A 82 -36.27 0.99 14.33
N SER A 83 -35.74 1.88 15.18
CA SER A 83 -35.08 3.11 14.76
C SER A 83 -33.81 2.83 13.95
N ASP A 84 -32.99 1.88 14.39
CA ASP A 84 -31.75 1.54 13.70
C ASP A 84 -32.03 0.91 12.33
N VAL A 85 -32.99 -0.01 12.26
CA VAL A 85 -33.43 -0.63 11.00
C VAL A 85 -33.96 0.43 10.02
N ARG A 86 -34.68 1.45 10.51
CA ARG A 86 -35.15 2.56 9.65
C ARG A 86 -34.02 3.42 9.08
N ARG A 87 -32.84 3.45 9.72
CA ARG A 87 -31.67 4.22 9.26
C ARG A 87 -30.78 3.44 8.30
N LEU A 88 -30.87 2.11 8.28
CA LEU A 88 -30.07 1.27 7.37
C LEU A 88 -30.22 1.66 5.89
N PRO A 89 -31.44 1.93 5.35
CA PRO A 89 -31.59 2.37 3.96
C PRO A 89 -30.79 3.65 3.63
N ASP A 90 -30.76 4.63 4.53
CA ASP A 90 -30.02 5.88 4.32
C ASP A 90 -28.50 5.67 4.36
N GLN A 91 -28.03 4.80 5.26
CA GLN A 91 -26.62 4.40 5.33
C GLN A 91 -26.20 3.67 4.05
N VAL A 92 -27.00 2.71 3.59
CA VAL A 92 -26.76 1.97 2.34
C VAL A 92 -26.78 2.92 1.15
N GLN A 93 -27.71 3.87 1.09
CA GLN A 93 -27.76 4.88 0.03
C GLN A 93 -26.51 5.76 0.03
N THR A 94 -26.02 6.14 1.20
CA THR A 94 -24.78 6.93 1.35
C THR A 94 -23.57 6.15 0.85
N ILE A 95 -23.44 4.87 1.23
CA ILE A 95 -22.37 3.99 0.74
C ILE A 95 -22.46 3.85 -0.78
N ASN A 96 -23.65 3.60 -1.33
CA ASN A 96 -23.83 3.47 -2.77
C ASN A 96 -23.44 4.74 -3.54
N ARG A 97 -23.81 5.93 -3.04
CA ARG A 97 -23.37 7.20 -3.64
C ARG A 97 -21.84 7.35 -3.58
N SER A 98 -21.23 6.99 -2.46
CA SER A 98 -19.77 7.03 -2.34
C SER A 98 -19.09 6.09 -3.34
N LEU A 99 -19.60 4.86 -3.49
CA LEU A 99 -19.08 3.89 -4.46
C LEU A 99 -19.25 4.36 -5.91
N GLN A 100 -20.40 4.96 -6.24
CA GLN A 100 -20.64 5.56 -7.55
C GLN A 100 -19.66 6.70 -7.89
N ASN A 101 -19.13 7.39 -6.87
CA ASN A 101 -18.15 8.46 -7.06
C ASN A 101 -16.70 7.94 -7.16
N ILE A 102 -16.41 6.76 -6.59
CA ILE A 102 -15.06 6.18 -6.61
C ILE A 102 -14.67 5.74 -8.02
N ASP A 103 -15.55 5.03 -8.73
CA ASP A 103 -15.26 4.52 -10.08
C ASP A 103 -14.84 5.62 -11.10
N PRO A 104 -15.58 6.74 -11.26
CA PRO A 104 -15.16 7.83 -12.13
C PRO A 104 -13.93 8.58 -11.62
N SER A 105 -13.60 8.49 -10.32
CA SER A 105 -12.36 9.06 -9.76
C SER A 105 -11.14 8.19 -10.07
N LEU A 106 -11.31 6.87 -10.20
CA LEU A 106 -10.23 5.93 -10.49
C LEU A 106 -9.89 5.85 -11.99
N ARG A 107 -10.87 5.99 -12.89
CA ARG A 107 -10.63 5.92 -14.36
C ARG A 107 -9.56 6.90 -14.86
N PRO A 108 -9.53 8.19 -14.46
CA PRO A 108 -8.49 9.13 -14.87
C PRO A 108 -7.09 8.73 -14.39
N ILE A 109 -6.98 8.08 -13.22
CA ILE A 109 -5.69 7.67 -12.65
C ILE A 109 -5.02 6.63 -13.56
N SER A 110 -5.77 5.63 -14.03
CA SER A 110 -5.26 4.64 -14.98
C SER A 110 -4.80 5.30 -16.29
N GLY A 111 -5.59 6.21 -16.85
CA GLY A 111 -5.19 6.94 -18.06
C GLY A 111 -3.93 7.80 -17.86
N LYS A 112 -3.80 8.45 -16.69
CA LYS A 112 -2.60 9.22 -16.33
C LYS A 112 -1.37 8.33 -16.16
N LEU A 113 -1.52 7.13 -15.62
CA LEU A 113 -0.44 6.14 -15.55
C LEU A 113 0.03 5.73 -16.94
N ASP A 114 -0.88 5.47 -17.87
CA ASP A 114 -0.54 5.15 -19.26
C ASP A 114 0.17 6.32 -19.96
N GLU A 115 -0.30 7.56 -19.75
CA GLU A 115 0.39 8.77 -20.24
C GLU A 115 1.82 8.88 -19.71
N ILE A 116 2.02 8.63 -18.41
CA ILE A 116 3.35 8.65 -17.77
C ILE A 116 4.25 7.57 -18.37
N ILE A 117 3.77 6.33 -18.49
CA ILE A 117 4.53 5.22 -19.09
C ILE A 117 4.91 5.56 -20.54
N GLY A 118 3.96 6.09 -21.32
CA GLY A 118 4.17 6.53 -22.68
C GLY A 118 5.21 7.66 -22.78
N ALA A 119 5.28 8.56 -21.80
CA ALA A 119 6.26 9.63 -21.74
C ALA A 119 7.66 9.17 -21.29
N LEU A 120 7.75 8.14 -20.44
CA LEU A 120 9.03 7.62 -19.94
C LEU A 120 9.80 6.82 -21.00
N ALA A 121 9.11 6.07 -21.86
CA ALA A 121 9.73 5.27 -22.91
C ALA A 121 10.66 6.08 -23.86
N PRO A 122 10.24 7.24 -24.43
CA PRO A 122 11.13 8.04 -25.26
C PRO A 122 12.25 8.73 -24.47
N ILE A 123 12.06 8.98 -23.16
CA ILE A 123 13.13 9.52 -22.30
C ILE A 123 14.27 8.50 -22.17
N ASP A 124 13.95 7.23 -21.93
CA ASP A 124 14.96 6.15 -21.88
C ASP A 124 15.75 6.06 -23.20
N GLY A 125 15.06 6.13 -24.33
CA GLY A 125 15.69 6.16 -25.65
C GLY A 125 16.64 7.35 -25.82
N LYS A 126 16.21 8.56 -25.46
CA LYS A 126 17.06 9.77 -25.50
C LYS A 126 18.28 9.62 -24.60
N LEU A 127 18.12 9.06 -23.40
CA LEU A 127 19.21 8.85 -22.46
C LEU A 127 20.28 7.90 -23.02
N LYS A 128 19.85 6.81 -23.67
CA LYS A 128 20.75 5.88 -24.37
C LYS A 128 21.51 6.56 -25.51
N THR A 129 20.83 7.38 -26.31
CA THR A 129 21.48 8.16 -27.38
C THR A 129 22.52 9.12 -26.81
N THR A 130 22.18 9.90 -25.77
CA THR A 130 23.12 10.82 -25.12
C THR A 130 24.32 10.09 -24.53
N ALA A 131 24.12 8.94 -23.89
CA ALA A 131 25.21 8.12 -23.38
C ALA A 131 26.15 7.66 -24.50
N GLY A 132 25.60 7.20 -25.64
CA GLY A 132 26.38 6.84 -26.82
C GLY A 132 27.20 8.01 -27.36
N SER A 133 26.57 9.19 -27.56
CA SER A 133 27.28 10.39 -28.02
C SER A 133 28.41 10.83 -27.09
N LEU A 134 28.25 10.63 -25.78
CA LEU A 134 29.28 10.95 -24.80
C LEU A 134 30.49 10.00 -24.91
N VAL A 135 30.24 8.71 -25.16
CA VAL A 135 31.30 7.73 -25.46
C VAL A 135 32.05 8.10 -26.74
N ASP A 136 31.32 8.44 -27.81
CA ASP A 136 31.94 8.85 -29.08
C ASP A 136 32.80 10.10 -28.91
N THR A 137 32.29 11.10 -28.18
CA THR A 137 33.02 12.33 -27.88
C THR A 137 34.30 12.04 -27.08
N SER A 138 34.24 11.15 -26.09
CA SER A 138 35.40 10.71 -25.33
C SER A 138 36.46 10.05 -26.21
N SER A 139 36.03 9.17 -27.13
CA SER A 139 36.93 8.51 -28.09
C SER A 139 37.60 9.50 -29.05
N MET A 140 36.84 10.47 -29.56
CA MET A 140 37.37 11.56 -30.40
C MET A 140 38.40 12.40 -29.63
N LEU A 141 38.14 12.72 -28.36
CA LEU A 141 39.06 13.49 -27.53
C LEU A 141 40.36 12.73 -27.27
N GLN A 142 40.29 11.42 -27.01
CA GLN A 142 41.49 10.58 -26.87
C GLN A 142 42.32 10.55 -28.16
N THR A 143 41.65 10.44 -29.31
CA THR A 143 42.30 10.48 -30.62
C THR A 143 43.00 11.82 -30.84
N ALA A 144 42.32 12.93 -30.58
CA ALA A 144 42.89 14.27 -30.70
C ALA A 144 44.09 14.47 -29.77
N LEU A 145 44.03 13.96 -28.54
CA LEU A 145 45.15 14.00 -27.60
C LEU A 145 46.36 13.22 -28.13
N GLY A 146 46.15 12.02 -28.67
CA GLY A 146 47.23 11.23 -29.29
C GLY A 146 47.86 11.94 -30.49
N GLN A 147 47.03 12.56 -31.35
CA GLN A 147 47.52 13.37 -32.47
C GLN A 147 48.34 14.58 -31.99
N ALA A 148 47.88 15.29 -30.95
CA ALA A 148 48.60 16.42 -30.37
C ALA A 148 49.95 15.99 -29.77
N GLN A 149 50.02 14.83 -29.11
CA GLN A 149 51.27 14.25 -28.61
C GLN A 149 52.24 13.91 -29.74
N ASN A 150 51.74 13.31 -30.84
CA ASN A 150 52.55 13.01 -32.02
C ASN A 150 53.13 14.29 -32.66
N ILE A 151 52.29 15.32 -32.83
CA ILE A 151 52.74 16.63 -33.34
C ILE A 151 53.83 17.20 -32.43
N ARG A 152 53.62 17.19 -31.11
CA ARG A 152 54.61 17.66 -30.14
C ARG A 152 55.93 16.90 -30.26
N GLY A 153 55.88 15.57 -30.43
CA GLY A 153 57.06 14.74 -30.65
C GLY A 153 57.79 15.10 -31.95
N THR A 154 57.06 15.26 -33.05
CA THR A 154 57.62 15.67 -34.35
C THR A 154 58.29 17.05 -34.26
N VAL A 155 57.64 18.03 -33.60
CA VAL A 155 58.21 19.37 -33.41
C VAL A 155 59.47 19.31 -32.54
N ALA A 156 59.44 18.56 -31.44
CA ALA A 156 60.63 18.36 -30.60
C ALA A 156 61.78 17.76 -31.42
N ASN A 157 61.51 16.70 -32.20
CA ASN A 157 62.50 16.09 -33.08
C ASN A 157 63.02 17.05 -34.15
N ALA A 158 62.19 17.93 -34.71
CA ALA A 158 62.61 18.93 -35.69
C ALA A 158 63.47 20.06 -35.08
N GLN A 159 63.40 20.26 -33.77
CA GLN A 159 64.14 21.27 -33.00
C GLN A 159 65.39 20.72 -32.30
N SER A 160 65.55 19.40 -32.21
CA SER A 160 66.70 18.77 -31.54
C SER A 160 68.03 19.15 -32.21
N PRO A 161 69.13 19.43 -31.46
CA PRO A 161 70.44 19.82 -32.02
C PRO A 161 71.16 18.78 -32.89
N GLY A 162 70.68 17.54 -32.92
CA GLY A 162 71.19 16.48 -33.80
C GLY A 162 70.26 16.21 -35.00
N SER A 163 69.17 16.96 -35.11
CA SER A 163 68.20 16.84 -36.18
C SER A 163 68.69 17.61 -37.39
N ALA A 164 68.68 16.94 -38.55
CA ALA A 164 68.89 17.57 -39.85
C ALA A 164 67.81 18.64 -40.19
N GLY A 165 66.84 18.92 -39.31
CA GLY A 165 65.68 19.80 -39.51
C GLY A 165 66.03 21.28 -39.74
N THR A 166 65.50 22.18 -38.91
CA THR A 166 65.67 23.64 -39.13
C THR A 166 67.13 24.11 -39.04
N GLU A 167 68.00 23.34 -38.40
CA GLU A 167 69.44 23.60 -38.32
C GLU A 167 70.13 23.54 -39.70
N LEU A 168 69.77 22.56 -40.55
CA LEU A 168 70.32 22.51 -41.90
C LEU A 168 69.70 23.58 -42.79
N ILE A 169 68.45 24.02 -42.55
CA ILE A 169 67.88 25.16 -43.27
C ILE A 169 68.75 26.40 -43.04
N TRP A 170 69.16 26.69 -41.81
CA TRP A 170 70.08 27.81 -41.56
C TRP A 170 71.50 27.56 -42.09
N LYS A 171 72.03 26.34 -42.12
CA LYS A 171 73.34 26.07 -42.77
C LYS A 171 73.27 26.19 -44.30
N GLN A 172 72.18 25.75 -44.91
CA GLN A 172 71.91 25.84 -46.35
C GLN A 172 71.65 27.31 -46.78
N VAL A 173 70.82 28.03 -46.03
CA VAL A 173 70.37 29.40 -46.35
C VAL A 173 71.30 30.47 -45.76
N GLY A 174 71.82 30.27 -44.55
CA GLY A 174 72.64 31.25 -43.79
C GLY A 174 74.10 30.85 -43.56
N GLY A 175 74.46 29.56 -43.61
CA GLY A 175 75.85 29.08 -43.60
C GLY A 175 76.62 29.46 -44.87
N SER A 176 75.89 29.90 -45.90
CA SER A 176 76.40 30.55 -47.10
C SER A 176 76.83 32.01 -46.90
N ARG A 177 77.18 32.43 -45.67
CA ARG A 177 77.88 33.72 -45.46
C ARG A 177 79.24 33.79 -46.18
N GLY A 178 79.75 32.67 -46.70
CA GLY A 178 80.77 32.60 -47.76
C GLY A 178 80.28 31.92 -49.05
N GLY A 179 79.55 30.80 -48.96
CA GLY A 179 79.27 29.93 -50.11
C GLY A 179 78.48 30.54 -51.28
N LEU A 180 77.43 31.34 -51.04
CA LEU A 180 76.66 31.96 -52.13
C LEU A 180 77.43 33.13 -52.75
N GLY A 181 78.16 33.90 -51.93
CA GLY A 181 79.04 34.96 -52.40
C GLY A 181 80.20 34.41 -53.22
N ASP A 182 80.83 33.32 -52.76
CA ASP A 182 81.98 32.68 -53.40
C ASP A 182 81.57 31.96 -54.69
N SER A 183 80.44 31.25 -54.71
CA SER A 183 79.90 30.65 -55.95
C SER A 183 79.48 31.72 -56.95
N ALA A 184 78.80 32.77 -56.52
CA ALA A 184 78.45 33.88 -57.41
C ALA A 184 79.72 34.56 -57.95
N ASN A 185 80.71 34.84 -57.10
CA ASN A 185 81.98 35.41 -57.54
C ASN A 185 82.75 34.46 -58.47
N ASN A 186 82.75 33.16 -58.26
CA ASN A 186 83.41 32.22 -59.16
C ASN A 186 82.74 32.18 -60.55
N VAL A 187 81.41 32.16 -60.59
CA VAL A 187 80.64 32.24 -61.85
C VAL A 187 80.89 33.56 -62.57
N LEU A 188 80.87 34.69 -61.85
CA LEU A 188 81.09 36.03 -62.41
C LEU A 188 82.56 36.25 -62.83
N SER A 189 83.52 35.81 -62.01
CA SER A 189 84.95 36.11 -62.21
C SER A 189 85.66 35.10 -63.11
N GLY A 190 85.24 33.84 -63.10
CA GLY A 190 85.81 32.75 -63.88
C GLY A 190 85.05 32.54 -65.18
N GLY A 191 83.80 32.09 -65.08
CA GLY A 191 82.99 31.71 -66.24
C GLY A 191 82.64 32.89 -67.15
N VAL A 192 81.88 33.85 -66.61
CA VAL A 192 81.37 34.98 -67.41
C VAL A 192 82.50 35.82 -68.00
N ARG A 193 83.58 36.08 -67.24
CA ARG A 193 84.75 36.80 -67.76
C ARG A 193 85.56 36.02 -68.78
N SER A 194 85.64 34.70 -68.66
CA SER A 194 86.31 33.86 -69.66
C SER A 194 85.52 33.88 -70.97
N ASP A 195 84.20 33.70 -70.88
CA ASP A 195 83.31 33.71 -72.05
C ASP A 195 83.32 35.08 -72.74
N ALA A 196 83.28 36.17 -71.96
CA ALA A 196 83.41 37.52 -72.50
C ALA A 196 84.73 37.70 -73.27
N ARG A 197 85.86 37.18 -72.76
CA ARG A 197 87.15 37.24 -73.46
C ARG A 197 87.16 36.41 -74.75
N ASN A 198 86.55 35.23 -74.72
CA ASN A 198 86.45 34.35 -75.89
C ASN A 198 85.60 34.99 -76.99
N ILE A 199 84.47 35.60 -76.63
CA ILE A 199 83.60 36.33 -77.56
C ILE A 199 84.35 37.52 -78.19
N VAL A 200 85.03 38.33 -77.38
CA VAL A 200 85.81 39.48 -77.89
C VAL A 200 86.90 39.01 -78.85
N THR A 201 87.64 37.96 -78.49
CA THR A 201 88.69 37.39 -79.35
C THR A 201 88.11 36.86 -80.67
N GLY A 202 86.94 36.21 -80.61
CA GLY A 202 86.22 35.75 -81.79
C GLY A 202 85.79 36.89 -82.70
N LEU A 203 85.24 37.98 -82.14
CA LEU A 203 84.88 39.17 -82.90
C LEU A 203 86.10 39.83 -83.56
N THR A 204 87.22 39.95 -82.86
CA THR A 204 88.45 40.53 -83.43
C THR A 204 88.94 39.72 -84.62
N ARG A 205 88.97 38.39 -84.51
CA ARG A 205 89.37 37.52 -85.63
C ARG A 205 88.41 37.61 -86.81
N ALA A 206 87.10 37.71 -86.54
CA ALA A 206 86.11 37.89 -87.60
C ALA A 206 86.30 39.24 -88.31
N ASN A 207 86.57 40.31 -87.55
CA ASN A 207 86.83 41.64 -88.10
C ASN A 207 88.11 41.66 -88.95
N GLU A 208 89.20 41.04 -88.47
CA GLU A 208 90.44 40.89 -89.24
C GLU A 208 90.25 40.06 -90.52
N HIS A 209 89.32 39.10 -90.52
CA HIS A 209 88.98 38.35 -91.72
C HIS A 209 88.20 39.23 -92.70
N LEU A 210 87.21 40.00 -92.23
CA LEU A 210 86.42 40.90 -93.07
C LEU A 210 87.29 41.97 -93.75
N ASP A 211 88.27 42.55 -93.05
CA ASP A 211 89.24 43.50 -93.63
C ASP A 211 90.12 42.89 -94.75
N LYS A 212 90.20 41.55 -94.82
CA LYS A 212 90.99 40.81 -95.82
C LYS A 212 90.15 40.29 -96.99
N ILE A 213 88.85 40.56 -97.02
CA ILE A 213 88.00 40.22 -98.16
C ILE A 213 88.03 41.43 -99.12
N PRO A 214 88.62 41.31 -100.32
CA PRO A 214 88.71 42.38 -101.31
C PRO A 214 87.36 42.72 -101.97
#